data_AF-A0A8R7U1W7-F1
#
_entry.id   AF-A0A8R7U1W7-F1
#
_cell.length_a   1.000
_cell.length_b   1.000
_cell.length_c   1.000
_cell.angle_alpha   90.00
_cell.angle_beta   90.00
_cell.angle_gamma   90.00
#
_symmetry.space_group_name_H-M   'P 1'
#
loop_
_entity.id
_entity.type
_entity.pdbx_description
1 polymer ?
#
loop_
_entity_poly.entity_id
_entity_poly.type
_entity_poly.pdbx_seq_one_letter_code
_entity_poly.pdbx_strand_id
1 'polypeptide(L)'
;EEGSFPIHVAALAGRLSSLIILLLKCPGCASLRDTRGRTFLHVAVMKKRYDIVRYACQTPMFSSIMNKQDNEGNTALHLAVEVGLVEFRLSLRKQRSRFESTKKQ
;
A
#
# COMPACT_ATOMS: atom_id res chain seq x y z
N GLU A 1 5.76 -16.73 -7.32
CA GLU A 1 6.89 -15.79 -7.22
C GLU A 1 7.16 -15.05 -8.52
N GLU A 2 6.50 -15.38 -9.63
CA GLU A 2 6.73 -14.68 -10.90
C GLU A 2 6.17 -13.24 -10.86
N GLY A 3 7.06 -12.27 -11.11
CA GLY A 3 6.75 -10.85 -11.26
C GLY A 3 6.67 -10.01 -9.98
N SER A 4 7.14 -10.51 -8.84
CA SER A 4 7.31 -9.67 -7.64
C SER A 4 8.60 -8.86 -7.71
N PHE A 5 8.51 -7.54 -7.62
CA PHE A 5 9.67 -6.66 -7.46
C PHE A 5 10.21 -6.67 -6.02
N PRO A 6 11.47 -6.25 -5.78
CA PRO A 6 12.06 -6.21 -4.44
C PRO A 6 11.20 -5.50 -3.38
N ILE A 7 10.46 -4.46 -3.76
CA ILE A 7 9.54 -3.76 -2.84
C ILE A 7 8.37 -4.64 -2.39
N HIS A 8 7.85 -5.52 -3.25
CA HIS A 8 6.82 -6.49 -2.88
C HIS A 8 7.37 -7.53 -1.90
N VAL A 9 8.61 -7.99 -2.12
CA VAL A 9 9.26 -8.95 -1.23
C VAL A 9 9.52 -8.32 0.15
N ALA A 10 9.98 -7.08 0.20
CA ALA A 10 10.15 -6.35 1.46
C ALA A 10 8.81 -6.18 2.21
N ALA A 11 7.74 -5.85 1.49
CA ALA A 11 6.39 -5.77 2.04
C ALA A 11 5.85 -7.12 2.51
N LEU A 12 6.06 -8.19 1.75
CA LEU A 12 5.69 -9.56 2.11
C LEU A 12 6.40 -9.99 3.42
N ALA A 13 7.70 -9.72 3.50
CA ALA A 13 8.55 -10.06 4.64
C ALA A 13 8.29 -9.19 5.88
N GLY A 14 7.60 -8.04 5.73
CA GLY A 14 7.38 -7.09 6.83
C GLY A 14 8.63 -6.30 7.21
N ARG A 15 9.62 -6.21 6.32
CA ARG A 15 10.90 -5.53 6.58
C ARG A 15 10.79 -4.04 6.23
N LEU A 16 10.25 -3.24 7.15
CA LEU A 16 10.05 -1.79 6.94
C LEU A 16 11.35 -1.07 6.54
N SER A 17 12.48 -1.37 7.21
CA SER A 17 13.76 -0.72 6.90
C SER A 17 14.21 -0.97 5.46
N SER A 18 14.09 -2.21 4.98
CA SER A 18 14.40 -2.57 3.59
C SER A 18 13.48 -1.88 2.60
N LEU A 19 12.19 -1.78 2.93
CA LEU A 19 11.21 -1.05 2.13
C LEU A 19 11.58 0.44 2.02
N ILE A 20 11.93 1.09 3.13
CA ILE A 20 12.36 2.50 3.16
C ILE A 20 13.63 2.70 2.33
N ILE A 21 14.62 1.82 2.45
CA ILE A 21 15.87 1.90 1.67
C ILE A 21 15.57 1.82 0.17
N LEU A 22 14.71 0.89 -0.25
CA LEU A 22 14.30 0.74 -1.64
C LEU A 22 13.60 2.00 -2.16
N LEU A 23 12.69 2.57 -1.35
CA LEU A 23 11.96 3.78 -1.69
C LEU A 23 12.84 5.02 -1.76
N LEU A 24 13.88 5.11 -0.92
CA LEU A 24 14.85 6.19 -0.96
C LEU A 24 15.74 6.11 -2.21
N LYS A 25 16.18 4.90 -2.58
CA LYS A 25 17.02 4.67 -3.76
C LYS A 25 16.24 4.75 -5.07
N CYS A 26 14.99 4.34 -5.06
CA CYS A 26 14.12 4.32 -6.24
C CYS A 26 12.68 4.69 -5.84
N PRO A 27 12.33 5.98 -5.72
CA PRO A 27 10.98 6.39 -5.32
C PRO A 27 9.88 5.85 -6.23
N GLY A 28 10.18 5.72 -7.54
CA GLY A 28 9.27 5.16 -8.54
C GLY A 28 8.88 3.70 -8.28
N CYS A 29 9.64 2.95 -7.46
CA CYS A 29 9.29 1.56 -7.18
C CYS A 29 7.99 1.42 -6.36
N ALA A 30 7.53 2.48 -5.69
CA ALA A 30 6.29 2.49 -4.90
C ALA A 30 5.03 2.12 -5.71
N SER A 31 5.00 2.49 -7.00
CA SER A 31 3.85 2.31 -7.89
C SER A 31 3.93 1.04 -8.74
N LEU A 32 5.01 0.26 -8.63
CA LEU A 32 5.16 -1.00 -9.35
C LEU A 32 4.04 -1.96 -8.96
N ARG A 33 3.61 -2.74 -9.94
CA ARG A 33 2.56 -3.75 -9.81
C ARG A 33 3.15 -5.11 -10.10
N ASP A 34 2.89 -6.09 -9.23
CA ASP A 34 3.23 -7.49 -9.50
C ASP A 34 2.35 -8.08 -10.61
N THR A 35 2.53 -9.37 -10.92
CA THR A 35 1.72 -10.11 -11.92
C THR A 35 0.22 -10.12 -11.66
N ARG A 36 -0.19 -9.91 -10.40
CA ARG A 36 -1.60 -9.79 -10.01
C ARG A 36 -2.09 -8.35 -10.03
N GLY A 37 -1.28 -7.40 -10.50
CA GLY A 37 -1.60 -5.99 -10.51
C GLY A 37 -1.44 -5.32 -9.14
N ARG A 38 -0.90 -6.02 -8.13
CA ARG A 38 -0.84 -5.54 -6.75
C ARG A 38 0.39 -4.67 -6.55
N THR A 39 0.22 -3.57 -5.82
CA THR A 39 1.35 -2.79 -5.29
C THR A 39 1.87 -3.40 -3.99
N PHE A 40 3.00 -2.90 -3.48
CA PHE A 40 3.53 -3.30 -2.18
C PHE A 40 2.50 -3.14 -1.03
N LEU A 41 1.61 -2.14 -1.14
CA LEU A 41 0.60 -1.86 -0.12
C LEU A 41 -0.47 -2.95 -0.06
N HIS A 42 -0.92 -3.48 -1.20
CA HIS A 42 -1.84 -4.63 -1.24
C HIS A 42 -1.21 -5.84 -0.53
N VAL A 43 0.05 -6.13 -0.86
CA VAL A 43 0.79 -7.24 -0.25
C VAL A 43 0.94 -7.04 1.27
N ALA A 44 1.29 -5.82 1.71
CA ALA A 44 1.42 -5.49 3.12
C ALA A 44 0.10 -5.70 3.89
N VAL A 45 -1.04 -5.28 3.31
CA VAL A 45 -2.37 -5.48 3.91
C VAL A 45 -2.70 -6.97 3.99
N MET A 46 -2.57 -7.72 2.89
CA MET A 46 -2.85 -9.17 2.86
C MET A 46 -2.01 -9.96 3.87
N LYS A 47 -0.78 -9.51 4.14
CA LYS A 47 0.14 -10.15 5.09
C LYS A 47 0.13 -9.51 6.47
N LYS A 48 -0.83 -8.62 6.75
CA LYS A 48 -1.02 -7.99 8.06
C LYS A 48 0.25 -7.26 8.55
N ARG A 49 0.99 -6.61 7.66
CA ARG A 49 2.22 -5.87 8.00
C ARG A 49 1.89 -4.45 8.45
N TYR A 50 1.47 -4.32 9.70
CA TYR A 50 0.98 -3.07 10.29
C TYR A 50 1.93 -1.89 10.16
N ASP A 51 3.22 -2.10 10.42
CA ASP A 51 4.21 -1.01 10.38
C ASP A 51 4.36 -0.41 8.97
N ILE A 52 4.33 -1.27 7.94
CA ILE A 52 4.44 -0.85 6.54
C ILE A 52 3.20 -0.11 6.09
N VAL A 53 2.01 -0.60 6.44
CA VAL A 53 0.76 0.08 6.09
C VAL A 53 0.64 1.40 6.86
N ARG A 54 1.03 1.45 8.14
CA ARG A 54 1.06 2.69 8.93
C ARG A 54 2.02 3.71 8.33
N TYR A 55 3.23 3.29 7.98
CA TYR A 55 4.22 4.12 7.30
C TYR A 55 3.67 4.67 5.98
N ALA A 56 3.03 3.80 5.17
CA ALA A 56 2.43 4.21 3.91
C ALA A 56 1.30 5.23 4.11
N CYS A 57 0.44 5.03 5.12
CA CYS A 57 -0.65 5.95 5.50
C CYS A 57 -0.15 7.29 6.03
N GLN A 58 1.03 7.35 6.63
CA GLN A 58 1.59 8.59 7.19
C GLN A 58 2.43 9.37 6.19
N THR A 59 2.76 8.77 5.04
CA THR A 59 3.65 9.38 4.04
C THR A 59 2.86 9.88 2.83
N PRO A 60 2.75 11.21 2.61
CA PRO A 60 1.92 11.80 1.55
C PRO A 60 2.25 11.33 0.13
N MET A 61 3.52 10.97 -0.12
CA MET A 61 4.00 10.49 -1.42
C MET A 61 3.22 9.25 -1.91
N PHE A 62 2.69 8.43 -1.01
CA PHE A 62 1.96 7.20 -1.36
C PHE A 62 0.47 7.43 -1.63
N SER A 63 -0.01 8.67 -1.61
CA SER A 63 -1.42 8.97 -1.92
C SER A 63 -1.84 8.43 -3.30
N SER A 64 -0.92 8.43 -4.27
CA SER A 64 -1.16 7.93 -5.63
C SER A 64 -1.36 6.40 -5.71
N ILE A 65 -0.87 5.64 -4.73
CA ILE A 65 -0.95 4.17 -4.72
C ILE A 65 -2.11 3.64 -3.87
N MET A 66 -2.71 4.47 -3.01
CA MET A 66 -3.83 4.08 -2.13
C MET A 66 -5.06 3.62 -2.90
N ASN A 67 -5.32 4.22 -4.06
CA ASN A 67 -6.47 3.92 -4.92
C ASN A 67 -6.10 3.05 -6.13
N LYS A 68 -4.85 2.55 -6.21
CA LYS A 68 -4.51 1.62 -7.28
C LYS A 68 -5.28 0.32 -7.05
N GLN A 69 -5.82 -0.22 -8.12
CA GLN A 69 -6.51 -1.49 -8.13
C GLN A 69 -5.56 -2.58 -8.59
N ASP A 70 -5.73 -3.78 -8.07
CA ASP A 70 -5.16 -5.00 -8.61
C ASP A 70 -5.97 -5.49 -9.84
N ASN A 71 -5.64 -6.68 -10.35
CA ASN A 71 -6.30 -7.23 -11.54
C ASN A 71 -7.76 -7.64 -11.29
N GLU A 72 -8.17 -7.78 -10.02
CA GLU A 72 -9.54 -8.09 -9.63
C GLU A 72 -10.36 -6.82 -9.35
N GLY A 73 -9.75 -5.63 -9.53
CA GLY A 73 -10.38 -4.36 -9.21
C GLY A 73 -10.31 -4.00 -7.72
N ASN A 74 -9.62 -4.79 -6.90
CA ASN A 74 -9.49 -4.54 -5.47
C ASN A 74 -8.42 -3.50 -5.20
N THR A 75 -8.72 -2.54 -4.33
CA THR A 75 -7.70 -1.67 -3.73
C THR A 75 -7.19 -2.28 -2.44
N ALA A 76 -6.08 -1.76 -1.91
CA ALA A 76 -5.58 -2.19 -0.60
C ALA A 76 -6.63 -2.05 0.53
N LEU A 77 -7.58 -1.11 0.40
CA LEU A 77 -8.70 -0.99 1.35
C LEU A 77 -9.74 -2.11 1.19
N HIS A 78 -10.06 -2.54 -0.03
CA HIS A 78 -10.96 -3.67 -0.26
C HIS A 78 -10.40 -4.93 0.42
N LEU A 79 -9.10 -5.19 0.19
CA LEU A 79 -8.40 -6.32 0.82
C LEU A 79 -8.35 -6.20 2.35
N ALA A 80 -8.24 -4.98 2.91
CA ALA A 80 -8.24 -4.79 4.36
C ALA A 80 -9.57 -5.19 5.01
N VAL A 81 -10.69 -4.99 4.29
CA VAL A 81 -12.02 -5.40 4.75
C VAL A 81 -12.16 -6.91 4.70
N GLU A 82 -11.73 -7.54 3.60
CA GLU A 82 -11.79 -9.00 3.42
C GLU A 82 -10.99 -9.76 4.49
N VAL A 83 -9.80 -9.25 4.84
CA VAL A 83 -8.93 -9.90 5.84
C VAL A 83 -9.41 -9.65 7.29
N GLY A 84 -10.49 -8.87 7.49
CA GLY A 84 -11.08 -8.60 8.81
C GLY A 84 -10.29 -7.59 9.65
N LEU A 85 -9.53 -6.71 9.00
CA LEU A 85 -8.58 -5.83 9.68
C LEU A 85 -9.18 -4.44 9.91
N VAL A 86 -10.00 -4.33 10.96
CA VAL A 86 -10.71 -3.09 11.35
C VAL A 86 -9.75 -1.90 11.50
N GLU A 87 -8.55 -2.12 12.05
CA GLU A 87 -7.52 -1.09 12.24
C GLU A 87 -6.98 -0.51 10.92
N PHE A 88 -6.83 -1.34 9.88
CA PHE A 88 -6.42 -0.85 8.57
C PHE A 88 -7.53 -0.12 7.86
N ARG A 89 -8.78 -0.57 8.03
CA ARG A 89 -9.96 0.12 7.50
C ARG A 89 -10.01 1.56 8.01
N LEU A 90 -9.74 1.79 9.30
CA LEU A 90 -9.71 3.14 9.88
C LEU A 90 -8.52 3.96 9.36
N SER A 91 -7.33 3.37 9.33
CA SER A 91 -6.11 4.06 8.89
C SER A 91 -6.16 4.49 7.43
N LEU A 92 -6.65 3.62 6.55
CA LEU A 92 -6.79 3.90 5.11
C LEU A 92 -7.97 4.84 4.81
N ARG A 93 -9.09 4.73 5.55
CA ARG A 93 -10.24 5.64 5.38
C ARG A 93 -9.92 7.08 5.78
N LYS A 94 -9.09 7.30 6.81
CA LYS A 94 -8.68 8.65 7.23
C LYS A 94 -8.00 9.43 6.10
N GLN A 95 -7.21 8.78 5.24
CA GLN A 95 -6.54 9.46 4.12
C GLN A 95 -7.48 9.77 2.95
N ARG A 96 -8.49 8.91 2.70
CA ARG A 96 -9.51 9.18 1.66
C ARG A 96 -10.34 10.42 1.98
N SER A 97 -10.74 10.61 3.23
CA SER A 97 -11.45 11.83 3.68
C SER A 97 -10.60 13.09 3.54
N ARG A 98 -9.27 13.00 3.69
CA ARG A 98 -8.36 14.14 3.53
C ARG A 98 -8.29 14.64 2.08
N PHE A 99 -8.56 13.77 1.12
CA PHE A 99 -8.50 14.06 -0.32
C PHE A 99 -9.80 14.67 -0.88
N GLU A 100 -10.96 14.30 -0.33
CA GLU A 100 -12.23 14.93 -0.73
C GLU A 100 -12.32 16.40 -0.28
N SER A 101 -11.64 16.77 0.81
CA SER A 101 -11.52 18.16 1.26
C SER A 101 -10.59 19.02 0.41
N THR A 102 -9.63 18.43 -0.34
CA THR A 102 -8.67 19.19 -1.17
C THR A 102 -9.12 19.41 -2.62
N LYS A 103 -10.30 18.91 -3.02
CA LYS A 103 -10.91 19.23 -4.33
C LYS A 103 -11.90 20.40 -4.29
N LYS A 104 -12.00 21.10 -3.15
CA LYS A 104 -12.95 22.21 -2.95
C LYS A 104 -12.30 23.57 -2.74
N GLN A 105 -11.05 23.75 -3.19
CA GLN A 105 -10.38 25.05 -3.26
C GLN A 105 -9.87 25.29 -4.67
#